data_AF-A0A2H1WMG3-F1
#
_entry.id   AF-A0A2H1WMG3-F1
#
_cell.length_a   1.000
_cell.length_b   1.000
_cell.length_c   1.000
_cell.angle_alpha   90.00
_cell.angle_beta   90.00
_cell.angle_gamma   90.00
#
_symmetry.space_group_name_H-M   'P 1'
#
loop_
_entity.id
_entity.type
_entity.pdbx_description
1 polymer ?
#
loop_
_entity_poly.entity_id
_entity_poly.type
_entity_poly.pdbx_seq_one_letter_code
_entity_poly.pdbx_strand_id
1 'polypeptide(L)'
;MKRSFGAMNSSIEISSYRDQHFKGSRSEQEKLLKTSSTLYVGNLSFYTTEEQIYELFSRCGDIRRVIMGLDKYKKTPCGFCFVEYYTRQDSENCMRYINGTRLDDRIIRCDWDAGFIEGRQYGRGKTGGQVRDEYRTDYDGGRGGYGKIIAQKIVPAPMER
;
A
#
# COMPACT_ATOMS: atom_id res chain seq x y z
N MET A 1 35.78 14.25 -1.51
CA MET A 1 34.58 13.45 -1.83
C MET A 1 33.37 14.04 -1.12
N LYS A 2 32.54 14.82 -1.82
CA LYS A 2 31.29 15.35 -1.26
C LYS A 2 30.25 14.23 -1.33
N ARG A 3 29.97 13.55 -0.21
CA ARG A 3 28.82 12.65 -0.11
C ARG A 3 27.56 13.50 -0.26
N SER A 4 26.77 13.20 -1.28
CA SER A 4 25.47 13.81 -1.54
C SER A 4 24.49 13.46 -0.41
N PHE A 5 24.30 14.40 0.52
CA PHE A 5 23.28 14.34 1.58
C PHE A 5 21.82 14.52 1.07
N GLY A 6 21.59 14.50 -0.25
CA GLY A 6 20.31 14.87 -0.86
C GLY A 6 19.22 13.80 -0.87
N ALA A 7 19.52 12.54 -0.52
CA ALA A 7 18.55 11.44 -0.67
C ALA A 7 17.71 11.14 0.59
N MET A 8 18.08 11.64 1.78
CA MET A 8 17.37 11.30 3.02
C MET A 8 16.11 12.11 3.28
N ASN A 9 15.94 13.28 2.64
CA ASN A 9 14.73 14.09 2.84
C ASN A 9 13.58 13.70 1.92
N SER A 10 13.84 13.15 0.73
CA SER A 10 12.79 12.84 -0.24
C SER A 10 11.84 11.75 0.21
N SER A 11 12.27 10.83 1.09
CA SER A 11 11.42 9.72 1.53
C SER A 11 10.33 10.15 2.52
N ILE A 12 10.46 11.31 3.15
CA ILE A 12 9.49 11.88 4.10
C ILE A 12 8.52 12.82 3.36
N GLU A 13 8.82 13.22 2.14
CA GLU A 13 7.97 14.12 1.37
C GLU A 13 6.62 13.48 1.03
N ILE A 14 5.58 14.31 1.03
CA ILE A 14 4.25 13.90 0.61
C ILE A 14 4.27 13.68 -0.89
N SER A 15 4.00 12.45 -1.32
CA SER A 15 3.92 12.11 -2.74
C SER A 15 2.81 12.88 -3.46
N SER A 16 2.79 12.82 -4.79
CA SER A 16 1.74 13.43 -5.62
C SER A 16 0.38 12.73 -5.49
N TYR A 17 0.32 11.55 -4.85
CA TYR A 17 -0.91 10.79 -4.69
C TYR A 17 -1.93 11.55 -3.82
N ARG A 18 -3.18 11.56 -4.27
CA ARG A 18 -4.33 12.11 -3.52
C ARG A 18 -5.51 11.16 -3.67
N ASP A 19 -6.10 10.77 -2.55
CA ASP A 19 -7.29 9.93 -2.55
C ASP A 19 -8.48 10.73 -3.10
N GLN A 20 -8.93 10.37 -4.31
CA GLN A 20 -10.08 10.99 -4.99
C GLN A 20 -11.43 10.71 -4.29
N HIS A 21 -11.48 9.75 -3.36
CA HIS A 21 -12.67 9.43 -2.58
C HIS A 21 -12.70 10.12 -1.21
N PHE A 22 -11.68 10.92 -0.89
CA PHE A 22 -11.61 11.69 0.35
C PHE A 22 -12.79 12.68 0.44
N LYS A 23 -13.45 12.73 1.59
CA LYS A 23 -14.61 13.58 1.84
C LYS A 23 -14.18 14.92 2.43
N GLY A 24 -13.52 15.72 1.60
CA GLY A 24 -13.06 17.07 1.94
C GLY A 24 -12.30 17.72 0.79
N SER A 25 -11.86 18.96 0.99
CA SER A 25 -11.05 19.69 0.03
C SER A 25 -9.64 19.12 -0.09
N ARG A 26 -8.98 19.40 -1.22
CA ARG A 26 -7.58 19.04 -1.44
C ARG A 26 -6.65 19.66 -0.38
N SER A 27 -6.96 20.88 0.08
CA SER A 27 -6.22 21.58 1.12
C SER A 27 -6.33 20.87 2.47
N GLU A 28 -7.53 20.42 2.84
CA GLU A 28 -7.74 19.64 4.07
C GLU A 28 -7.01 18.30 4.01
N GLN A 29 -7.09 17.59 2.87
CA GLN A 29 -6.36 16.34 2.69
C GLN A 29 -4.86 16.55 2.85
N GLU A 30 -4.29 17.61 2.27
CA GLU A 30 -2.88 17.92 2.40
C GLU A 30 -2.47 18.24 3.84
N LYS A 31 -3.32 18.97 4.58
CA LYS A 31 -3.09 19.21 6.01
C LYS A 31 -3.04 17.90 6.80
N LEU A 32 -3.99 16.99 6.56
CA LEU A 32 -4.01 15.67 7.22
C LEU A 32 -2.78 14.83 6.86
N LEU A 33 -2.35 14.83 5.60
CA LEU A 33 -1.14 14.11 5.18
C LEU A 33 0.13 14.60 5.91
N LYS A 34 0.21 15.90 6.23
CA LYS A 34 1.34 16.51 6.96
C LYS A 34 1.41 16.11 8.43
N THR A 35 0.28 15.75 9.05
CA THR A 35 0.20 15.50 10.50
C THR A 35 -0.14 14.06 10.87
N SER A 36 -0.58 13.23 9.91
CA SER A 36 -1.04 11.86 10.14
C SER A 36 0.04 10.90 10.64
N SER A 37 -0.30 9.99 11.54
CA SER A 37 0.54 8.83 11.91
C SER A 37 0.17 7.56 11.14
N THR A 38 -0.72 7.65 10.15
CA THR A 38 -1.14 6.53 9.30
C THR A 38 -0.35 6.51 8.00
N LEU A 39 0.15 5.34 7.64
CA LEU A 39 0.82 5.06 6.36
C LEU A 39 -0.01 4.08 5.54
N TYR A 40 -0.09 4.34 4.23
CA TYR A 40 -0.44 3.33 3.25
C TYR A 40 0.82 2.53 2.90
N VAL A 41 0.71 1.20 2.89
CA VAL A 41 1.80 0.29 2.50
C VAL A 41 1.37 -0.49 1.27
N GLY A 42 2.04 -0.26 0.15
CA GLY A 42 1.77 -0.91 -1.12
C GLY A 42 2.90 -1.83 -1.58
N ASN A 43 2.64 -2.52 -2.69
CA ASN A 43 3.52 -3.51 -3.29
C ASN A 43 3.78 -4.77 -2.44
N LEU A 44 2.92 -5.07 -1.46
CA LEU A 44 2.98 -6.32 -0.69
C LEU A 44 2.68 -7.54 -1.58
N SER A 45 3.10 -8.72 -1.13
CA SER A 45 2.65 -9.99 -1.70
C SER A 45 1.20 -10.23 -1.28
N PHE A 46 0.44 -11.00 -2.06
CA PHE A 46 -0.88 -11.48 -1.65
C PHE A 46 -0.79 -12.52 -0.52
N TYR A 47 0.42 -13.04 -0.26
CA TYR A 47 0.71 -13.99 0.81
C TYR A 47 1.31 -13.33 2.06
N THR A 48 1.62 -12.03 2.02
CA THR A 48 2.14 -11.31 3.18
C THR A 48 1.08 -11.25 4.27
N THR A 49 1.46 -11.73 5.46
CA THR A 49 0.58 -11.81 6.63
C THR A 49 0.61 -10.53 7.48
N GLU A 50 -0.41 -10.34 8.32
CA GLU A 50 -0.46 -9.21 9.25
C GLU A 50 0.69 -9.29 10.25
N GLU A 51 1.05 -10.48 10.71
CA GLU A 51 2.14 -10.75 11.65
C GLU A 51 3.50 -10.31 11.09
N GLN A 52 3.79 -10.62 9.83
CA GLN A 52 5.02 -10.18 9.15
C GLN A 52 5.09 -8.66 9.01
N ILE A 53 3.94 -8.00 8.80
CA ILE A 53 3.85 -6.53 8.78
C ILE A 53 4.14 -5.99 10.17
N TYR A 54 3.52 -6.53 11.22
CA TYR A 54 3.81 -6.11 12.59
C TYR A 54 5.30 -6.26 12.92
N GLU A 55 5.91 -7.40 12.60
CA GLU A 55 7.32 -7.65 12.90
C GLU A 55 8.26 -6.61 12.25
N LEU A 56 8.04 -6.33 10.96
CA LEU A 56 8.89 -5.37 10.24
C LEU A 56 8.64 -3.93 10.71
N PHE A 57 7.38 -3.52 10.83
CA PHE A 57 7.01 -2.13 11.10
C PHE A 57 7.22 -1.74 12.57
N SER A 58 7.16 -2.69 13.51
CA SER A 58 7.44 -2.42 14.93
C SER A 58 8.88 -1.97 15.19
N ARG A 59 9.79 -2.13 14.22
CA ARG A 59 11.17 -1.62 14.29
C ARG A 59 11.25 -0.09 14.28
N CYS A 60 10.18 0.60 13.89
CA CYS A 60 10.14 2.06 13.83
C CYS A 60 9.42 2.72 15.01
N GLY A 61 8.65 1.95 15.77
CA GLY A 61 7.91 2.41 16.94
C GLY A 61 6.64 1.60 17.18
N ASP A 62 5.86 2.00 18.18
CA ASP A 62 4.68 1.24 18.60
C ASP A 62 3.54 1.40 17.60
N ILE A 63 3.08 0.26 17.08
CA ILE A 63 1.96 0.19 16.15
C ILE A 63 0.65 0.23 16.96
N ARG A 64 -0.22 1.18 16.62
CA ARG A 64 -1.58 1.27 17.18
C ARG A 64 -2.49 0.20 16.57
N ARG A 65 -2.40 0.00 15.24
CA ARG A 65 -3.06 -1.10 14.52
C ARG A 65 -2.54 -1.25 13.10
N VAL A 66 -2.70 -2.44 12.55
CA VAL A 66 -2.60 -2.73 11.12
C VAL A 66 -4.00 -2.97 10.57
N ILE A 67 -4.28 -2.48 9.35
CA ILE A 67 -5.51 -2.79 8.62
C ILE A 67 -5.14 -3.40 7.27
N MET A 68 -5.39 -4.70 7.12
CA MET A 68 -5.11 -5.42 5.88
C MET A 68 -6.00 -4.95 4.74
N GLY A 69 -5.40 -4.69 3.58
CA GLY A 69 -6.10 -4.37 2.34
C GLY A 69 -6.64 -5.63 1.69
N LEU A 70 -7.95 -5.67 1.48
CA LEU A 70 -8.69 -6.84 1.01
C LEU A 70 -9.32 -6.58 -0.36
N ASP A 71 -9.45 -7.64 -1.16
CA ASP A 71 -10.34 -7.66 -2.31
C ASP A 71 -11.79 -7.40 -1.85
N LYS A 72 -12.46 -6.47 -2.52
CA LYS A 72 -13.82 -6.03 -2.15
C LYS A 72 -14.83 -7.17 -2.14
N TYR A 73 -14.69 -8.15 -3.03
CA TYR A 73 -15.64 -9.24 -3.20
C TYR A 73 -15.17 -10.52 -2.50
N LYS A 74 -13.92 -10.92 -2.74
CA LYS A 74 -13.35 -12.18 -2.21
C LYS A 74 -12.92 -12.09 -0.76
N LYS A 75 -12.76 -10.87 -0.22
CA LYS A 75 -12.29 -10.61 1.15
C LYS A 75 -10.94 -11.26 1.47
N THR A 76 -10.09 -11.39 0.45
CA THR A 76 -8.71 -11.93 0.57
C THR A 76 -7.69 -10.80 0.42
N PRO A 77 -6.48 -10.91 0.98
CA PRO A 77 -5.45 -9.88 0.84
C PRO A 77 -5.19 -9.51 -0.62
N CYS A 78 -5.14 -8.21 -0.91
CA CYS A 78 -4.90 -7.71 -2.27
C CYS A 78 -3.64 -6.83 -2.37
N GLY A 79 -2.64 -7.11 -1.53
CA GLY A 79 -1.30 -6.57 -1.70
C GLY A 79 -1.10 -5.12 -1.22
N PHE A 80 -1.90 -4.68 -0.26
CA PHE A 80 -1.63 -3.45 0.49
C PHE A 80 -2.15 -3.55 1.92
N CYS A 81 -1.75 -2.63 2.78
CA CYS A 81 -2.35 -2.43 4.09
C CYS A 81 -2.25 -0.97 4.52
N PHE A 82 -2.80 -0.66 5.68
CA PHE A 82 -2.52 0.56 6.43
C PHE A 82 -1.82 0.20 7.73
N VAL A 83 -0.83 1.01 8.11
CA VAL A 83 -0.16 0.93 9.41
C VAL A 83 -0.38 2.26 10.12
N GLU A 84 -1.02 2.21 11.28
CA GLU A 84 -1.24 3.37 12.14
C GLU A 84 -0.30 3.29 13.34
N TYR A 85 0.61 4.24 13.47
CA TYR A 85 1.46 4.39 14.64
C TYR A 85 0.78 5.25 15.71
N TYR A 86 1.20 5.10 16.97
CA TYR A 86 0.78 6.01 18.03
C TYR A 86 1.31 7.43 17.84
N THR A 87 2.51 7.59 17.28
CA THR A 87 3.13 8.90 17.08
C THR A 87 3.47 9.16 15.61
N ARG A 88 3.50 10.45 15.23
CA ARG A 88 3.98 10.90 13.91
C ARG A 88 5.48 10.63 13.73
N GLN A 89 6.26 10.68 14.81
CA GLN A 89 7.70 10.46 14.72
C GLN A 89 8.03 9.03 14.28
N ASP A 90 7.27 8.04 14.77
CA ASP A 90 7.46 6.63 14.42
C ASP A 90 7.09 6.36 12.96
N SER A 91 6.02 6.97 12.46
CA SER A 91 5.65 6.89 11.05
C SER A 91 6.69 7.57 10.15
N GLU A 92 7.30 8.68 10.57
CA GLU A 92 8.42 9.28 9.84
C GLU A 92 9.67 8.39 9.84
N ASN A 93 9.97 7.71 10.94
CA ASN A 93 11.05 6.72 10.99
C ASN A 93 10.79 5.58 9.99
N CYS A 94 9.54 5.10 9.89
CA CYS A 94 9.15 4.13 8.88
C CYS A 94 9.38 4.67 7.45
N MET A 95 9.00 5.91 7.18
CA MET A 95 9.24 6.56 5.88
C MET A 95 10.74 6.72 5.56
N ARG A 96 11.61 6.89 6.57
CA ARG A 96 13.07 6.99 6.40
C ARG A 96 13.75 5.63 6.18
N TYR A 97 13.36 4.62 6.96
CA TYR A 97 14.17 3.40 7.12
C TYR A 97 13.52 2.13 6.58
N ILE A 98 12.19 2.08 6.47
CA ILE A 98 11.45 0.88 6.01
C ILE A 98 10.89 1.07 4.59
N ASN A 99 10.50 2.29 4.22
CA ASN A 99 10.07 2.58 2.85
C ASN A 99 11.16 2.21 1.83
N GLY A 100 10.80 1.44 0.81
CA GLY A 100 11.74 0.96 -0.21
C GLY A 100 12.59 -0.24 0.20
N THR A 101 12.41 -0.80 1.41
CA THR A 101 13.03 -2.06 1.82
C THR A 101 12.23 -3.27 1.33
N ARG A 102 12.69 -4.49 1.67
CA ARG A 102 12.06 -5.75 1.24
C ARG A 102 11.17 -6.34 2.31
N LEU A 103 10.01 -6.85 1.89
CA LEU A 103 9.16 -7.78 2.64
C LEU A 103 8.67 -8.86 1.67
N ASP A 104 8.86 -10.14 2.02
CA ASP A 104 8.62 -11.30 1.13
C ASP A 104 9.25 -11.14 -0.26
N ASP A 105 10.52 -10.74 -0.30
CA ASP A 105 11.30 -10.44 -1.52
C ASP A 105 10.75 -9.32 -2.42
N ARG A 106 9.81 -8.52 -1.93
CA ARG A 106 9.24 -7.39 -2.66
C ARG A 106 9.66 -6.06 -2.07
N ILE A 107 10.04 -5.12 -2.94
CA ILE A 107 10.30 -3.74 -2.52
C ILE A 107 8.99 -3.06 -2.14
N ILE A 108 8.76 -2.85 -0.85
CA ILE A 108 7.52 -2.22 -0.36
C ILE A 108 7.58 -0.71 -0.52
N ARG A 109 6.41 -0.09 -0.68
CA ARG A 109 6.29 1.36 -0.80
C ARG A 109 5.36 1.88 0.27
N CYS A 110 5.88 2.73 1.14
CA CYS A 110 5.09 3.47 2.12
C CYS A 110 4.73 4.85 1.56
N ASP A 111 3.54 5.34 1.91
CA ASP A 111 3.04 6.67 1.56
C ASP A 111 2.28 7.23 2.75
N TRP A 112 2.34 8.56 2.91
CA TRP A 112 1.46 9.24 3.86
C TRP A 112 -0.01 9.01 3.50
N ASP A 113 -0.81 8.74 4.52
CA ASP A 113 -2.24 8.55 4.37
C ASP A 113 -3.00 9.53 5.27
N ALA A 114 -4.12 10.08 4.78
CA ALA A 114 -4.87 11.11 5.50
C ALA A 114 -5.58 10.59 6.77
N GLY A 115 -5.55 9.27 7.01
CA GLY A 115 -6.20 8.60 8.12
C GLY A 115 -7.12 7.49 7.61
N PHE A 116 -7.13 6.38 8.33
CA PHE A 116 -8.01 5.27 8.00
C PHE A 116 -9.48 5.62 8.25
N ILE A 117 -10.33 5.26 7.29
CA ILE A 117 -11.79 5.35 7.38
C ILE A 117 -12.35 4.00 6.89
N GLU A 118 -13.41 3.54 7.53
CA GLU A 118 -14.09 2.30 7.15
C GLU A 118 -14.46 2.28 5.65
N GLY A 119 -14.23 1.14 5.02
CA GLY A 119 -14.37 0.93 3.58
C GLY A 119 -13.07 1.15 2.79
N ARG A 120 -12.06 1.85 3.34
CA ARG A 120 -10.77 2.03 2.65
C ARG A 120 -9.90 0.78 2.63
N GLN A 121 -10.21 -0.22 3.46
CA GLN A 121 -9.55 -1.53 3.40
C GLN A 121 -9.87 -2.29 2.10
N TYR A 122 -10.90 -1.90 1.35
CA TYR A 122 -11.25 -2.60 0.11
C TYR A 122 -10.56 -2.03 -1.12
N GLY A 123 -10.04 -2.93 -1.95
CA GLY A 123 -9.57 -2.62 -3.30
C GLY A 123 -10.66 -1.92 -4.13
N ARG A 124 -10.21 -0.99 -4.98
CA ARG A 124 -11.08 -0.13 -5.82
C ARG A 124 -11.05 -0.50 -7.30
N GLY A 125 -10.37 -1.58 -7.67
CA GLY A 125 -10.42 -2.16 -9.00
C GLY A 125 -11.81 -2.70 -9.32
N LYS A 126 -12.16 -2.75 -10.60
CA LYS A 126 -13.48 -3.20 -11.07
C LYS A 126 -13.76 -4.65 -10.67
N THR A 127 -12.72 -5.48 -10.56
CA THR A 127 -12.80 -6.89 -10.18
C THR A 127 -12.62 -7.13 -8.68
N GLY A 128 -12.53 -6.07 -7.87
CA GLY A 128 -12.44 -6.12 -6.41
C GLY A 128 -11.05 -5.85 -5.84
N GLY A 129 -9.99 -6.19 -6.58
CA GLY A 129 -8.60 -5.97 -6.18
C GLY A 129 -8.14 -4.50 -6.30
N GLN A 130 -6.83 -4.25 -6.31
CA GLN A 130 -6.31 -2.90 -6.53
C GLN A 130 -6.46 -2.48 -8.00
N VAL A 131 -6.72 -1.19 -8.26
CA VAL A 131 -6.79 -0.65 -9.64
C VAL A 131 -5.53 -0.95 -10.44
N ARG A 132 -4.35 -0.93 -9.81
CA ARG A 132 -3.07 -1.27 -10.45
C ARG A 132 -3.04 -2.71 -10.99
N ASP A 133 -3.65 -3.66 -10.28
CA ASP A 133 -3.66 -5.08 -10.67
C ASP A 133 -4.63 -5.36 -11.83
N GLU A 134 -5.51 -4.41 -12.19
CA GLU A 134 -6.36 -4.51 -13.38
C GLU A 134 -5.53 -4.38 -14.67
N TYR A 135 -4.59 -3.44 -14.67
CA TYR A 135 -3.85 -2.99 -15.85
C TYR A 135 -2.41 -3.53 -15.94
N ARG A 136 -1.94 -4.24 -14.91
CA ARG A 136 -0.58 -4.84 -14.91
C ARG A 136 -0.41 -5.75 -16.12
N THR A 137 0.70 -5.58 -16.85
CA THR A 137 0.99 -6.36 -18.05
C THR A 137 1.91 -7.55 -17.78
N ASP A 138 2.79 -7.42 -16.79
CA ASP A 138 3.72 -8.45 -16.36
C ASP A 138 3.06 -9.53 -15.50
N TYR A 139 3.63 -10.74 -15.56
CA TYR A 139 3.26 -11.85 -14.68
C TYR A 139 3.95 -11.68 -13.33
N ASP A 140 3.18 -11.73 -12.26
CA ASP A 140 3.69 -11.66 -10.89
C ASP A 140 2.97 -12.69 -10.02
N GLY A 141 3.66 -13.78 -9.68
CA GLY A 141 3.12 -14.88 -8.87
C GLY A 141 2.66 -14.43 -7.48
N GLY A 142 3.37 -13.50 -6.86
CA GLY A 142 2.99 -12.89 -5.58
C GLY A 142 1.79 -11.93 -5.68
N ARG A 143 1.28 -11.70 -6.89
CA ARG A 143 0.12 -10.86 -7.19
C ARG A 143 -0.96 -11.61 -7.99
N GLY A 144 -0.98 -12.93 -7.90
CA GLY A 144 -1.99 -13.78 -8.54
C GLY A 144 -1.83 -13.94 -10.06
N GLY A 145 -0.64 -13.69 -10.60
CA GLY A 145 -0.28 -13.89 -12.01
C GLY A 145 -0.36 -12.62 -12.85
N TYR A 146 -0.93 -12.71 -14.05
CA TYR A 146 -1.15 -11.55 -14.92
C TYR A 146 -2.22 -10.60 -14.36
N GLY A 147 -2.14 -9.32 -14.74
CA GLY A 147 -3.21 -8.37 -14.47
C GLY A 147 -4.54 -8.80 -15.09
N LYS A 148 -5.65 -8.37 -14.52
CA LYS A 148 -6.98 -8.94 -14.81
C LYS A 148 -7.40 -8.82 -16.26
N ILE A 149 -7.11 -7.69 -16.90
CA ILE A 149 -7.42 -7.46 -18.31
C ILE A 149 -6.63 -8.42 -19.21
N ILE A 150 -5.36 -8.69 -18.88
CA ILE A 150 -4.54 -9.65 -19.64
C ILE A 150 -4.98 -11.09 -19.36
N ALA A 151 -5.23 -11.43 -18.09
CA ALA A 151 -5.67 -12.77 -17.71
C ALA A 151 -6.95 -13.18 -18.47
N GLN A 152 -7.90 -12.26 -18.63
CA GLN A 152 -9.12 -12.48 -19.42
C GLN A 152 -8.87 -12.71 -20.91
N LYS A 153 -7.76 -12.17 -21.46
CA LYS A 153 -7.38 -12.39 -22.87
C LYS A 153 -6.61 -13.69 -23.09
N ILE A 154 -5.87 -14.15 -22.08
CA ILE A 154 -5.01 -15.34 -22.18
C ILE A 154 -5.78 -16.62 -21.83
N VAL A 155 -6.77 -16.56 -20.92
CA VAL A 155 -7.59 -17.72 -20.56
C VAL A 155 -8.66 -17.93 -21.64
N PRO A 156 -8.65 -19.05 -22.40
CA PRO A 156 -9.71 -19.34 -23.34
C PRO A 156 -11.05 -19.47 -22.61
N ALA A 157 -12.14 -19.03 -23.24
CA ALA A 157 -13.49 -19.26 -22.72
C ALA A 157 -13.68 -20.75 -22.40
N PRO A 158 -14.34 -21.11 -21.29
CA PRO A 158 -14.62 -22.51 -21.01
C PRO A 158 -15.39 -23.10 -22.18
N MET A 159 -14.86 -24.18 -22.75
CA MET A 159 -15.50 -24.94 -23.81
C MET A 159 -16.77 -25.54 -23.20
N GLU A 160 -17.95 -25.04 -23.62
CA GLU A 160 -19.24 -25.58 -23.17
C GLU A 160 -19.27 -27.08 -23.48
N ARG A 161 -19.64 -27.89 -22.47
CA ARG A 161 -19.87 -29.33 -22.61
C ARG A 161 -21.33 -29.59 -22.97
#